data_AF-A0A024FGL6-F1
#
_entry.id   AF-A0A024FGL6-F1
#
_cell.length_a   1.000
_cell.length_b   1.000
_cell.length_c   1.000
_cell.angle_alpha   90.00
_cell.angle_beta   90.00
_cell.angle_gamma   90.00
#
_symmetry.space_group_name_H-M   'P 1'
#
loop_
_entity.id
_entity.type
_entity.pdbx_description
1 polymer ?
#
loop_
_entity_poly.entity_id
_entity_poly.type
_entity_poly.pdbx_seq_one_letter_code
_entity_poly.pdbx_strand_id
1 'polypeptide(L)'
;MKTLLLLLFTALSLSLNAQVDGVGINTDDPQSTLDINGNLSVKHVTLTGSGTATIIDDGVYLSINPTLTNQEFRLPDATLFPGRIYILRNITNGIDALITTTGTDPTAGVGVEFFAGDNSTSGTKTVTLAGNDITTKTLIFISDGSNWTYGFLGF
;
A
#
# COMPACT_ATOMS: atom_id res chain seq x y z
N MET A 1 55.61 13.11 -16.77
CA MET A 1 54.51 14.06 -17.07
C MET A 1 53.38 13.40 -17.85
N LYS A 2 53.63 12.76 -19.01
CA LYS A 2 52.59 12.13 -19.84
C LYS A 2 51.75 11.06 -19.11
N THR A 3 52.38 10.19 -18.33
CA THR A 3 51.70 9.13 -17.56
C THR A 3 50.86 9.68 -16.40
N LEU A 4 51.32 10.76 -15.75
CA LEU A 4 50.57 11.42 -14.67
C LEU A 4 49.31 12.11 -15.21
N LEU A 5 49.43 12.74 -16.37
CA LEU A 5 48.30 13.39 -17.05
C LEU A 5 47.25 12.34 -17.49
N LEU A 6 47.71 11.20 -18.01
CA LEU A 6 46.82 10.10 -18.40
C LEU A 6 46.06 9.55 -17.18
N LEU A 7 46.75 9.35 -16.05
CA LEU A 7 46.14 8.82 -14.82
C LEU A 7 45.06 9.75 -14.27
N LEU A 8 45.31 11.07 -14.34
CA LEU A 8 44.37 12.11 -13.92
C LEU A 8 43.12 12.14 -14.80
N PHE A 9 43.28 12.02 -16.14
CA PHE A 9 42.15 11.96 -17.07
C PHE A 9 41.30 10.70 -16.86
N THR A 10 41.92 9.54 -16.61
CA THR A 10 41.17 8.32 -16.29
C THR A 10 40.42 8.42 -14.95
N ALA A 11 41.02 9.02 -13.93
CA ALA A 11 40.36 9.22 -12.63
C ALA A 11 39.15 10.16 -12.74
N LEU A 12 39.24 11.24 -13.52
CA LEU A 12 38.14 12.18 -13.76
C LEU A 12 36.98 11.54 -14.57
N SER A 13 37.30 10.65 -15.51
CA SER A 13 36.28 9.97 -16.34
C SER A 13 35.47 8.92 -15.56
N LEU A 14 36.05 8.34 -14.50
CA LEU A 14 35.37 7.37 -13.62
C LEU A 14 34.43 8.05 -12.62
N SER A 15 34.62 9.35 -12.33
CA SER A 15 33.75 10.14 -11.44
C SER A 15 32.51 10.75 -12.10
N LEU A 16 32.31 10.61 -13.42
CA LEU A 16 31.20 11.23 -14.15
C LEU A 16 30.00 10.29 -14.40
N ASN A 17 30.06 9.03 -13.93
CA ASN A 17 29.03 8.01 -14.19
C ASN A 17 28.38 7.42 -12.92
N ALA A 18 28.55 8.05 -11.75
CA ALA A 18 27.89 7.61 -10.53
C ALA A 18 26.76 8.59 -10.16
N GLN A 19 25.55 8.05 -9.95
CA GLN A 19 24.29 8.70 -9.52
C GLN A 19 23.42 9.32 -10.63
N VAL A 20 22.82 8.45 -11.45
CA VAL A 20 21.36 8.55 -11.64
C VAL A 20 20.78 7.81 -10.45
N ASP A 21 20.43 8.53 -9.38
CA ASP A 21 19.70 7.93 -8.26
C ASP A 21 18.36 7.42 -8.81
N GLY A 22 18.16 6.10 -8.79
CA GLY A 22 16.88 5.49 -9.15
C GLY A 22 15.77 5.87 -8.16
N VAL A 23 14.63 5.15 -8.19
CA VAL A 23 13.50 5.36 -7.24
C VAL A 23 13.81 5.01 -5.77
N GLY A 24 15.09 4.84 -5.42
CA GLY A 24 15.50 4.80 -4.03
C GLY A 24 15.19 3.54 -3.25
N ILE A 25 15.31 2.38 -3.88
CA ILE A 25 15.07 1.10 -3.19
C ILE A 25 16.21 0.85 -2.17
N ASN A 26 15.90 1.03 -0.87
CA ASN A 26 16.76 0.76 0.30
C ASN A 26 18.10 1.52 0.33
N THR A 27 18.11 2.85 0.11
CA THR A 27 19.39 3.55 -0.16
C THR A 27 19.44 5.06 0.12
N ASP A 28 20.65 5.62 -0.07
CA ASP A 28 21.25 6.77 0.60
C ASP A 28 21.60 7.93 -0.38
N ASP A 29 20.69 8.49 -1.18
CA ASP A 29 19.81 9.55 -0.65
C ASP A 29 18.69 9.96 -1.64
N PRO A 30 17.59 9.20 -1.72
CA PRO A 30 16.42 9.59 -2.49
C PRO A 30 15.31 10.13 -1.58
N GLN A 31 14.90 11.38 -1.85
CA GLN A 31 13.71 12.03 -1.29
C GLN A 31 12.64 12.30 -2.39
N SER A 32 12.60 11.35 -3.33
CA SER A 32 11.66 11.11 -4.45
C SER A 32 12.02 11.74 -5.81
N THR A 33 12.06 10.93 -6.87
CA THR A 33 11.32 11.21 -8.12
C THR A 33 10.98 9.89 -8.83
N LEU A 34 9.76 9.82 -9.39
CA LEU A 34 9.28 8.72 -10.23
C LEU A 34 8.70 9.35 -11.49
N ASP A 35 9.40 9.22 -12.62
CA ASP A 35 8.94 9.68 -13.94
C ASP A 35 8.58 8.48 -14.82
N ILE A 36 7.37 8.48 -15.37
CA ILE A 36 6.83 7.42 -16.23
C ILE A 36 6.36 8.05 -17.54
N ASN A 37 7.19 7.93 -18.57
CA ASN A 37 6.86 8.31 -19.94
C ASN A 37 6.03 7.21 -20.65
N GLY A 38 4.96 6.77 -19.99
CA GLY A 38 4.13 5.61 -20.38
C GLY A 38 2.99 5.36 -19.38
N ASN A 39 2.54 4.11 -19.27
CA ASN A 39 1.48 3.72 -18.33
C ASN A 39 2.06 3.05 -17.07
N LEU A 40 1.55 3.42 -15.89
CA LEU A 40 1.75 2.64 -14.65
C LEU A 40 0.66 1.59 -14.53
N SER A 41 1.01 0.31 -14.72
CA SER A 41 0.15 -0.81 -14.36
C SER A 41 0.59 -1.37 -13.02
N VAL A 42 -0.31 -1.39 -12.04
CA VAL A 42 -0.06 -2.01 -10.74
C VAL A 42 -0.56 -3.45 -10.73
N LYS A 43 -0.02 -4.26 -9.82
CA LYS A 43 -0.47 -5.65 -9.67
C LYS A 43 -1.93 -5.69 -9.20
N HIS A 44 -2.76 -6.36 -9.98
CA HIS A 44 -4.16 -6.67 -9.68
C HIS A 44 -4.28 -8.09 -9.10
N VAL A 45 -5.02 -8.22 -8.01
CA VAL A 45 -5.31 -9.52 -7.38
C VAL A 45 -6.81 -9.61 -7.10
N THR A 46 -7.40 -10.80 -7.27
CA THR A 46 -8.76 -11.08 -6.80
C THR A 46 -8.68 -11.97 -5.57
N LEU A 47 -9.26 -11.52 -4.46
CA LEU A 47 -9.34 -12.29 -3.22
C LEU A 47 -10.77 -12.76 -3.01
N THR A 48 -10.97 -14.07 -2.93
CA THR A 48 -12.27 -14.66 -2.59
C THR A 48 -12.28 -14.99 -1.11
N GLY A 49 -13.35 -14.58 -0.41
CA GLY A 49 -13.48 -14.82 1.03
C GLY A 49 -13.53 -16.30 1.38
N SER A 50 -13.10 -16.64 2.59
CA SER A 50 -13.12 -18.02 3.13
C SER A 50 -13.74 -18.10 4.53
N GLY A 51 -13.92 -19.31 5.08
CA GLY A 51 -14.42 -19.48 6.45
C GLY A 51 -13.53 -18.86 7.55
N THR A 52 -12.32 -18.43 7.20
CA THR A 52 -11.38 -17.69 8.05
C THR A 52 -11.02 -16.34 7.41
N ALA A 53 -10.38 -15.46 8.18
CA ALA A 53 -9.87 -14.19 7.68
C ALA A 53 -8.99 -14.40 6.43
N THR A 54 -9.29 -13.65 5.37
CA THR A 54 -8.50 -13.67 4.14
C THR A 54 -7.41 -12.62 4.24
N ILE A 55 -6.16 -13.05 4.30
CA ILE A 55 -5.02 -12.13 4.49
C ILE A 55 -4.76 -11.35 3.20
N ILE A 56 -4.46 -10.06 3.35
CA ILE A 56 -4.02 -9.16 2.28
C ILE A 56 -2.53 -8.89 2.46
N ASP A 57 -1.69 -9.55 1.66
CA ASP A 57 -0.24 -9.38 1.68
C ASP A 57 0.38 -9.17 0.29
N ASP A 58 -0.44 -9.23 -0.76
CA ASP A 58 -0.01 -9.18 -2.16
C ASP A 58 -0.93 -8.32 -3.05
N GLY A 59 -0.32 -7.47 -3.87
CA GLY A 59 -1.01 -6.58 -4.81
C GLY A 59 -1.10 -5.11 -4.35
N VAL A 60 -1.61 -4.26 -5.24
CA VAL A 60 -1.93 -2.85 -4.95
C VAL A 60 -3.40 -2.61 -5.17
N TYR A 61 -3.96 -3.08 -6.30
CA TYR A 61 -5.40 -3.07 -6.52
C TYR A 61 -5.97 -4.46 -6.29
N LEU A 62 -6.93 -4.57 -5.37
CA LEU A 62 -7.52 -5.84 -4.99
C LEU A 62 -9.03 -5.82 -5.21
N SER A 63 -9.50 -6.79 -5.99
CA SER A 63 -10.91 -7.12 -6.11
C SER A 63 -11.30 -8.07 -4.98
N ILE A 64 -12.09 -7.58 -4.05
CA ILE A 64 -12.57 -8.28 -2.87
C ILE A 64 -13.92 -8.93 -3.21
N ASN A 65 -13.98 -10.26 -3.14
CA ASN A 65 -15.14 -11.07 -3.48
C ASN A 65 -15.64 -11.83 -2.24
N PRO A 66 -16.39 -11.17 -1.32
CA PRO A 66 -17.00 -11.85 -0.19
C PRO A 66 -18.07 -12.84 -0.67
N THR A 67 -18.09 -14.01 -0.05
CA THR A 67 -19.08 -15.09 -0.23
C THR A 67 -20.10 -15.16 0.91
N LEU A 68 -19.82 -14.50 2.03
CA LEU A 68 -20.65 -14.40 3.22
C LEU A 68 -20.72 -12.95 3.71
N THR A 69 -21.82 -12.58 4.37
CA THR A 69 -21.98 -11.23 4.93
C THR A 69 -20.91 -10.94 5.99
N ASN A 70 -20.32 -9.75 5.92
CA ASN A 70 -19.25 -9.30 6.81
C ASN A 70 -18.01 -10.20 6.80
N GLN A 71 -17.72 -10.83 5.65
CA GLN A 71 -16.56 -11.70 5.53
C GLN A 71 -15.26 -10.90 5.67
N GLU A 72 -14.36 -11.41 6.50
CA GLU A 72 -13.16 -10.71 6.90
C GLU A 72 -12.05 -10.79 5.86
N PHE A 73 -11.51 -9.63 5.49
CA PHE A 73 -10.27 -9.45 4.75
C PHE A 73 -9.34 -8.57 5.57
N ARG A 74 -8.11 -9.03 5.77
CA ARG A 74 -7.24 -8.49 6.82
C ARG A 74 -5.98 -7.87 6.24
N LEU A 75 -5.82 -6.57 6.47
CA LEU A 75 -4.60 -5.84 6.17
C LEU A 75 -3.49 -6.20 7.16
N PRO A 76 -2.21 -6.13 6.73
CA PRO A 76 -1.09 -6.46 7.59
C PRO A 76 -0.86 -5.35 8.63
N ASP A 77 0.02 -5.62 9.59
CA ASP A 77 0.45 -4.62 10.58
C ASP A 77 1.08 -3.41 9.87
N ALA A 78 0.46 -2.24 10.04
CA ALA A 78 0.91 -0.98 9.44
C ALA A 78 2.34 -0.63 9.86
N THR A 79 2.74 -0.99 11.08
CA THR A 79 4.07 -0.67 11.65
C THR A 79 5.22 -1.36 10.92
N LEU A 80 4.94 -2.50 10.27
CA LEU A 80 5.93 -3.26 9.50
C LEU A 80 6.07 -2.78 8.05
N PHE A 81 5.11 -1.97 7.57
CA PHE A 81 5.06 -1.54 6.18
C PHE A 81 4.70 -0.05 6.02
N PRO A 82 5.52 0.89 6.54
CA PRO A 82 5.30 2.32 6.34
C PRO A 82 5.17 2.68 4.85
N GLY A 83 4.20 3.51 4.48
CA GLY A 83 3.97 3.98 3.12
C GLY A 83 3.31 2.97 2.18
N ARG A 84 2.97 1.77 2.64
CA ARG A 84 2.28 0.76 1.82
C ARG A 84 0.88 1.22 1.43
N ILE A 85 0.52 1.04 0.16
CA ILE A 85 -0.77 1.43 -0.41
C ILE A 85 -1.54 0.20 -0.88
N TYR A 86 -2.82 0.15 -0.52
CA TYR A 86 -3.79 -0.79 -1.07
C TYR A 86 -5.04 -0.05 -1.55
N ILE A 87 -5.59 -0.48 -2.69
CA ILE A 87 -6.87 -0.08 -3.22
C ILE A 87 -7.76 -1.31 -3.18
N LEU A 88 -8.77 -1.30 -2.31
CA LEU A 88 -9.66 -2.44 -2.14
C LEU A 88 -11.03 -2.10 -2.73
N ARG A 89 -11.53 -2.98 -3.60
CA ARG A 89 -12.86 -2.85 -4.20
C ARG A 89 -13.69 -4.09 -3.91
N ASN A 90 -14.82 -3.92 -3.22
CA ASN A 90 -15.82 -4.97 -3.16
C ASN A 90 -16.50 -5.11 -4.53
N ILE A 91 -16.32 -6.26 -5.18
CA ILE A 91 -16.85 -6.52 -6.53
C ILE A 91 -18.25 -7.14 -6.52
N THR A 92 -18.79 -7.45 -5.35
CA THR A 92 -20.15 -7.98 -5.23
C THR A 92 -21.18 -6.85 -5.22
N ASN A 93 -22.44 -7.18 -5.45
CA ASN A 93 -23.58 -6.24 -5.46
C ASN A 93 -24.58 -6.56 -4.35
N GLY A 94 -24.09 -6.92 -3.17
CA GLY A 94 -25.00 -7.20 -2.05
C GLY A 94 -24.40 -7.86 -0.82
N ILE A 95 -23.11 -8.20 -0.84
CA ILE A 95 -22.45 -8.82 0.29
C ILE A 95 -21.38 -7.87 0.80
N ASP A 96 -21.52 -7.42 2.03
CA ASP A 96 -20.53 -6.53 2.66
C ASP A 96 -19.28 -7.32 3.03
N ALA A 97 -18.12 -6.69 2.83
CA ALA A 97 -16.84 -7.20 3.30
C ALA A 97 -16.35 -6.38 4.49
N LEU A 98 -15.69 -7.05 5.42
CA LEU A 98 -15.12 -6.44 6.61
C LEU A 98 -13.61 -6.33 6.45
N ILE A 99 -13.08 -5.10 6.46
CA ILE A 99 -11.65 -4.84 6.47
C ILE A 99 -11.19 -4.68 7.90
N THR A 100 -10.27 -5.54 8.30
CA THR A 100 -9.66 -5.52 9.63
C THR A 100 -8.16 -5.33 9.49
N THR A 101 -7.50 -5.00 10.59
CA THR A 101 -6.04 -5.01 10.70
C THR A 101 -5.64 -5.79 11.94
N THR A 102 -4.43 -6.30 11.92
CA THR A 102 -3.74 -6.82 13.10
C THR A 102 -2.56 -5.91 13.40
N GLY A 103 -2.31 -5.61 14.66
CA GLY A 103 -1.00 -5.12 15.09
C GLY A 103 -0.07 -6.30 15.33
N THR A 104 0.76 -6.19 16.37
CA THR A 104 1.63 -7.28 16.83
C THR A 104 0.86 -8.51 17.32
N ASP A 105 -0.46 -8.40 17.48
CA ASP A 105 -1.38 -9.49 17.81
C ASP A 105 -2.15 -9.93 16.55
N PRO A 106 -2.12 -11.23 16.17
CA PRO A 106 -2.84 -11.75 15.01
C PRO A 106 -4.37 -11.77 15.16
N THR A 107 -4.91 -11.33 16.30
CA THR A 107 -6.34 -11.16 16.54
C THR A 107 -6.86 -9.92 15.81
N ALA A 108 -7.94 -10.10 15.03
CA ALA A 108 -8.57 -9.02 14.27
C ALA A 108 -8.89 -7.80 15.16
N GLY A 109 -8.49 -6.61 14.73
CA GLY A 109 -8.85 -5.36 15.41
C GLY A 109 -8.05 -5.05 16.68
N VAL A 110 -6.89 -5.68 16.89
CA VAL A 110 -6.01 -5.40 18.03
C VAL A 110 -4.77 -4.62 17.55
N GLY A 111 -4.34 -3.62 18.32
CA GLY A 111 -3.06 -2.91 18.10
C GLY A 111 -3.13 -1.71 17.15
N VAL A 112 -3.47 -1.93 15.88
CA VAL A 112 -3.46 -0.90 14.82
C VAL A 112 -4.88 -0.39 14.55
N GLU A 113 -5.03 0.87 14.13
CA GLU A 113 -6.33 1.48 13.79
C GLU A 113 -6.41 1.93 12.34
N PHE A 114 -7.64 2.10 11.88
CA PHE A 114 -8.01 2.79 10.66
C PHE A 114 -8.49 4.20 10.99
N PHE A 115 -7.82 5.21 10.44
CA PHE A 115 -8.25 6.61 10.49
C PHE A 115 -8.85 6.98 9.14
N ALA A 116 -10.08 7.50 9.13
CA ALA A 116 -10.65 8.05 7.91
C ALA A 116 -9.89 9.35 7.57
N GLY A 117 -9.67 9.63 6.29
CA GLY A 117 -8.91 10.81 5.85
C GLY A 117 -9.50 12.16 6.29
N ASP A 118 -10.76 12.17 6.72
CA ASP A 118 -11.48 13.32 7.29
C ASP A 118 -11.59 13.30 8.83
N ASN A 119 -10.97 12.34 9.52
CA ASN A 119 -11.02 12.18 10.97
C ASN A 119 -9.63 11.95 11.58
N SER A 120 -9.20 12.86 12.45
CA SER A 120 -7.90 12.84 13.12
C SER A 120 -7.96 12.51 14.62
N THR A 121 -9.14 12.20 15.17
CA THR A 121 -9.35 12.14 16.63
C THR A 121 -9.66 10.76 17.18
N SER A 122 -10.23 9.86 16.37
CA SER A 122 -10.49 8.47 16.77
C SER A 122 -10.36 7.55 15.58
N GLY A 123 -9.57 6.49 15.72
CA GLY A 123 -9.54 5.40 14.76
C GLY A 123 -10.68 4.40 14.99
N THR A 124 -10.87 3.52 14.01
CA THR A 124 -11.71 2.32 14.13
C THR A 124 -10.84 1.08 13.94
N LYS A 125 -11.28 -0.05 14.48
CA LYS A 125 -10.61 -1.34 14.26
C LYS A 125 -11.07 -2.07 13.01
N THR A 126 -12.11 -1.53 12.39
CA THR A 126 -12.83 -2.19 11.32
C THR A 126 -13.41 -1.18 10.35
N VAL A 127 -13.30 -1.46 9.05
CA VAL A 127 -13.90 -0.67 7.97
C VAL A 127 -14.76 -1.60 7.10
N THR A 128 -15.97 -1.16 6.75
CA THR A 128 -16.85 -1.95 5.87
C THR A 128 -16.68 -1.51 4.42
N LEU A 129 -16.43 -2.46 3.52
CA LEU A 129 -16.61 -2.24 2.08
C LEU A 129 -17.99 -2.74 1.69
N ALA A 130 -18.94 -1.83 1.53
CA ALA A 130 -20.32 -2.19 1.24
C ALA A 130 -20.47 -2.83 -0.14
N GLY A 131 -21.35 -3.83 -0.24
CA GLY A 131 -21.71 -4.43 -1.53
C GLY A 131 -22.58 -3.49 -2.38
N ASN A 132 -23.37 -2.64 -1.73
CA ASN A 132 -24.42 -1.82 -2.38
C ASN A 132 -24.23 -0.31 -2.28
N ASP A 133 -23.36 0.17 -1.40
CA ASP A 133 -23.08 1.61 -1.27
C ASP A 133 -21.85 1.97 -2.10
N ILE A 134 -22.08 2.74 -3.16
CA ILE A 134 -21.04 3.17 -4.10
C ILE A 134 -19.89 3.95 -3.43
N THR A 135 -20.16 4.62 -2.30
CA THR A 135 -19.17 5.46 -1.62
C THR A 135 -18.13 4.60 -0.93
N THR A 136 -18.54 3.57 -0.22
CA THR A 136 -17.66 2.68 0.56
C THR A 136 -17.24 1.43 -0.21
N LYS A 137 -17.71 1.24 -1.45
CA LYS A 137 -17.40 0.06 -2.27
C LYS A 137 -15.93 -0.02 -2.69
N THR A 138 -15.28 1.12 -2.88
CA THR A 138 -13.85 1.21 -3.23
C THR A 138 -13.15 2.20 -2.32
N LEU A 139 -12.18 1.72 -1.54
CA LEU A 139 -11.39 2.55 -0.63
C LEU A 139 -9.90 2.37 -0.91
N ILE A 140 -9.15 3.46 -0.72
CA ILE A 140 -7.69 3.43 -0.65
C ILE A 140 -7.25 3.40 0.80
N PHE A 141 -6.24 2.61 1.12
CA PHE A 141 -5.61 2.47 2.43
C PHE A 141 -4.12 2.75 2.29
N ILE A 142 -3.57 3.57 3.19
CA ILE A 142 -2.17 3.97 3.21
C ILE A 142 -1.65 3.82 4.63
N SER A 143 -0.56 3.06 4.80
CA SER A 143 0.12 2.97 6.10
C SER A 143 0.95 4.23 6.36
N ASP A 144 0.79 4.83 7.54
CA ASP A 144 1.67 5.92 8.02
C ASP A 144 2.85 5.39 8.86
N GLY A 145 3.01 4.06 8.95
CA GLY A 145 4.01 3.41 9.79
C GLY A 145 3.59 3.21 11.25
N SER A 146 2.37 3.59 11.62
CA SER A 146 1.74 3.30 12.92
C SER A 146 0.33 2.75 12.76
N ASN A 147 -0.44 3.33 11.84
CA ASN A 147 -1.84 3.08 11.55
C ASN A 147 -2.10 3.07 10.04
N TRP A 148 -3.31 2.66 9.68
CA TRP A 148 -3.82 2.78 8.34
C TRP A 148 -4.67 4.04 8.24
N THR A 149 -4.36 4.93 7.31
CA THR A 149 -5.30 5.97 6.88
C THR A 149 -6.08 5.45 5.67
N TYR A 150 -7.37 5.72 5.59
CA TYR A 150 -8.17 5.34 4.43
C TYR A 150 -9.05 6.47 3.91
N GLY A 151 -9.39 6.40 2.63
CA GLY A 151 -10.23 7.39 1.96
C GLY A 151 -11.00 6.82 0.78
N PHE A 152 -11.91 7.63 0.26
CA PHE A 152 -12.77 7.29 -0.87
C PHE A 152 -12.05 7.52 -2.19
N LEU A 153 -12.25 6.61 -3.16
CA LEU A 153 -11.80 6.80 -4.54
C LEU A 153 -13.01 7.09 -5.44
N GLY A 154 -13.18 8.37 -5.77
CA GLY A 154 -14.33 8.87 -6.52
C GLY A 154 -14.97 10.08 -5.82
N PHE A 155 -15.86 10.76 -6.53
CA PHE A 155 -16.65 11.90 -6.04
C PHE A 155 -18.15 11.59 -6.14
#